data_AF-A0A7C3I8B1-F1
#
_entry.id   AF-A0A7C3I8B1-F1
#
_cell.length_a   1.000
_cell.length_b   1.000
_cell.length_c   1.000
_cell.angle_alpha   90.00
_cell.angle_beta   90.00
_cell.angle_gamma   90.00
#
_symmetry.space_group_name_H-M   'P 1'
#
loop_
_entity.id
_entity.type
_entity.pdbx_description
1 polymer ?
#
loop_
_entity_poly.entity_id
_entity_poly.type
_entity_poly.pdbx_seq_one_letter_code
_entity_poly.pdbx_strand_id
1 'polypeptide(L)'
;MKKSMIYLLLIGLLAVLSGRELLAQHKIERWVLGSGGMVEAKSTTHIVSGMLGQIAIEKRSGTFNGKMVDVYQGFWVPMGIITDVDNEPRFDNALLSNFPNPVSNQTIIRFQVPTFSYVTLKVYDVVGNVVKVLFDGYSDSGIQDVSWDTRGNTGLEVSSGSYLYELSVNPAQMAGESDIKPYTLRNIMVITR
;
A
#
# COMPACT_ATOMS: atom_id res chain seq x y z
N MET A 1 13.31 55.60 -32.02
CA MET A 1 13.35 54.61 -30.91
C MET A 1 12.13 53.69 -30.80
N LYS A 2 10.90 54.07 -31.20
CA LYS A 2 9.70 53.22 -31.02
C LYS A 2 9.59 51.94 -31.88
N LYS A 3 10.16 51.92 -33.10
CA LYS A 3 10.09 50.73 -33.99
C LYS A 3 11.01 49.58 -33.54
N SER A 4 12.18 49.88 -32.97
CA SER A 4 13.13 48.86 -32.47
C SER A 4 12.56 48.06 -31.28
N MET A 5 11.80 48.74 -30.41
CA MET A 5 11.15 48.13 -29.24
C MET A 5 10.04 47.13 -29.62
N ILE A 6 9.35 47.37 -30.73
CA ILE A 6 8.32 46.47 -31.27
C ILE A 6 8.93 45.19 -31.85
N TYR A 7 10.08 45.28 -32.52
CA TYR A 7 10.76 44.08 -33.03
C TYR A 7 11.34 43.22 -31.91
N LEU A 8 11.86 43.83 -30.84
CA LEU A 8 12.30 43.12 -29.63
C LEU A 8 11.14 42.38 -28.94
N LEU A 9 9.97 43.02 -28.86
CA LEU A 9 8.75 42.38 -28.34
C LEU A 9 8.25 41.24 -29.25
N LEU A 10 8.31 41.39 -30.57
CA LEU A 10 7.90 40.35 -31.51
C LEU A 10 8.84 39.14 -31.51
N ILE A 11 10.15 39.37 -31.38
CA ILE A 11 11.16 38.31 -31.28
C ILE A 11 11.02 37.57 -29.95
N GLY A 12 10.75 38.29 -28.85
CA GLY A 12 10.43 37.68 -27.56
C GLY A 12 9.17 36.82 -27.62
N LEU A 13 8.12 37.29 -28.32
CA LEU A 13 6.89 36.53 -28.50
C LEU A 13 7.07 35.27 -29.36
N LEU A 14 7.89 35.34 -30.42
CA LEU A 14 8.21 34.18 -31.24
C LEU A 14 9.07 33.15 -30.48
N ALA A 15 9.98 33.58 -29.62
CA ALA A 15 10.81 32.70 -28.80
C ALA A 15 9.99 31.94 -27.74
N VAL A 16 8.95 32.58 -27.18
CA VAL A 16 8.00 31.95 -26.25
C VAL A 16 7.09 30.92 -26.96
N LEU A 17 6.82 31.10 -28.25
CA LEU A 17 6.02 30.16 -29.04
C LEU A 17 6.81 28.97 -29.61
N SER A 18 8.15 28.97 -29.51
CA SER A 18 9.01 27.91 -30.05
C SER A 18 9.55 26.93 -28.99
N GLY A 19 9.08 26.99 -27.75
CA GLY A 19 9.39 26.03 -26.70
C GLY A 19 8.86 24.64 -27.02
N ARG A 20 9.63 23.85 -27.77
CA ARG A 20 9.40 22.42 -27.97
C ARG A 20 9.68 21.71 -26.65
N GLU A 21 8.64 21.15 -26.03
CA GLU A 21 8.82 20.08 -25.05
C GLU A 21 9.27 18.82 -25.79
N LEU A 22 10.46 18.36 -25.43
CA LEU A 22 11.08 17.13 -25.88
C LEU A 22 10.42 15.94 -25.15
N LEU A 23 9.79 15.07 -25.94
CA LEU A 23 9.54 13.64 -25.70
C LEU A 23 9.18 13.22 -24.27
N ALA A 24 7.91 13.38 -23.89
CA ALA A 24 7.34 12.49 -22.89
C ALA A 24 7.14 11.11 -23.53
N GLN A 25 7.96 10.16 -23.10
CA GLN A 25 7.77 8.73 -23.28
C GLN A 25 6.31 8.36 -22.96
N HIS A 26 5.66 7.57 -23.81
CA HIS A 26 4.27 7.18 -23.64
C HIS A 26 4.04 6.67 -22.21
N LYS A 27 3.27 7.43 -21.42
CA LYS A 27 2.78 6.98 -20.11
C LYS A 27 1.75 5.89 -20.38
N ILE A 28 2.12 4.64 -20.12
CA ILE A 28 1.19 3.52 -20.18
C ILE A 28 0.27 3.65 -18.97
N GLU A 29 -0.96 4.14 -19.19
CA GLU A 29 -1.92 4.42 -18.12
C GLU A 29 -2.60 3.17 -17.52
N ARG A 30 -2.23 1.95 -17.95
CA ARG A 30 -2.88 0.72 -17.51
C ARG A 30 -1.90 -0.46 -17.42
N TRP A 31 -1.90 -1.13 -16.28
CA TRP A 31 -1.36 -2.48 -16.12
C TRP A 31 -2.31 -3.26 -15.24
N VAL A 32 -2.48 -4.55 -15.56
CA VAL A 32 -3.18 -5.52 -14.72
C VAL A 32 -2.11 -6.43 -14.13
N LEU A 33 -1.96 -6.43 -12.81
CA LEU A 33 -1.22 -7.46 -12.09
C LEU A 33 -2.15 -8.66 -11.88
N GLY A 34 -2.19 -9.53 -12.87
CA GLY A 34 -2.74 -10.87 -12.75
C GLY A 34 -1.65 -11.86 -13.18
N SER A 35 -1.41 -12.90 -12.38
CA SER A 35 -0.44 -13.96 -12.69
C SER A 35 -0.87 -14.88 -13.85
N GLY A 36 -1.92 -14.51 -14.59
CA GLY A 36 -2.39 -15.22 -15.78
C GLY A 36 -2.31 -14.29 -16.97
N GLY A 37 -1.50 -14.67 -17.97
CA GLY A 37 -1.32 -13.88 -19.19
C GLY A 37 -2.66 -13.44 -19.79
N MET A 38 -2.73 -12.17 -20.18
CA MET A 38 -3.84 -11.62 -20.94
C MET A 38 -3.89 -12.31 -22.30
N VAL A 39 -5.01 -12.97 -22.60
CA VAL A 39 -5.26 -13.54 -23.93
C VAL A 39 -5.96 -12.47 -24.75
N GLU A 40 -5.35 -12.08 -25.86
CA GLU A 40 -5.91 -11.13 -26.82
C GLU A 40 -6.20 -11.85 -28.13
N ALA A 41 -7.44 -11.74 -28.61
CA ALA A 41 -7.84 -12.15 -29.96
C ALA A 41 -8.22 -10.90 -30.75
N LYS A 42 -7.57 -10.69 -31.90
CA LYS A 42 -7.74 -9.52 -32.75
C LYS A 42 -8.26 -9.90 -34.13
N SER A 43 -9.26 -9.15 -34.60
CA SER A 43 -9.73 -9.13 -35.99
C SER A 43 -9.56 -7.72 -36.57
N THR A 44 -9.85 -7.55 -37.87
CA THR A 44 -9.84 -6.24 -38.55
C THR A 44 -10.79 -5.21 -37.92
N THR A 45 -11.79 -5.66 -37.14
CA THR A 45 -12.84 -4.77 -36.60
C THR A 45 -13.06 -4.88 -35.10
N HIS A 46 -12.42 -5.81 -34.39
CA HIS A 46 -12.62 -6.03 -32.96
C HIS A 46 -11.35 -6.54 -32.28
N ILE A 47 -11.21 -6.20 -31.00
CA ILE A 47 -10.24 -6.77 -30.07
C ILE A 47 -11.04 -7.32 -28.89
N VAL A 48 -10.77 -8.58 -28.52
CA VAL A 48 -11.28 -9.19 -27.29
C VAL A 48 -10.08 -9.54 -26.43
N SER A 49 -10.00 -8.96 -25.23
CA SER A 49 -8.94 -9.26 -24.28
C SER A 49 -9.53 -9.66 -22.93
N GLY A 50 -8.90 -10.64 -22.28
CA GLY A 50 -9.32 -11.13 -20.97
C GLY A 50 -8.29 -12.03 -20.32
N MET A 51 -8.51 -12.29 -19.02
CA MET A 51 -7.75 -13.28 -18.25
C MET A 51 -8.59 -14.55 -18.13
N LEU A 52 -7.97 -15.72 -18.34
CA LEU A 52 -8.61 -17.00 -18.05
C LEU A 52 -8.82 -17.13 -16.52
N GLY A 53 -10.07 -17.30 -16.08
CA GLY A 53 -10.39 -17.62 -14.69
C GLY A 53 -10.81 -16.44 -13.78
N GLN A 54 -11.01 -15.23 -14.32
CA GLN A 54 -11.53 -14.12 -13.50
C GLN A 54 -13.05 -14.27 -13.26
N ILE A 55 -13.48 -14.10 -12.00
CA ILE A 55 -14.91 -14.06 -11.65
C ILE A 55 -15.48 -12.72 -12.13
N ALA A 56 -16.38 -12.77 -13.11
CA ALA A 56 -17.22 -11.63 -13.49
C ALA A 56 -18.42 -11.56 -12.55
N ILE A 57 -18.72 -10.37 -12.04
CA ILE A 57 -19.81 -10.15 -11.07
C ILE A 57 -21.05 -9.66 -11.79
N GLU A 58 -20.87 -8.90 -12.88
CA GLU A 58 -21.95 -8.39 -13.70
C GLU A 58 -21.60 -8.45 -15.18
N LYS A 59 -22.58 -8.83 -16.01
CA LYS A 59 -22.54 -8.72 -17.46
C LYS A 59 -23.44 -7.56 -17.88
N ARG A 60 -22.88 -6.57 -18.56
CA ARG A 60 -23.62 -5.46 -19.15
C ARG A 60 -23.55 -5.52 -20.67
N SER A 61 -24.68 -5.78 -21.29
CA SER A 61 -24.84 -5.76 -22.73
C SER A 61 -25.27 -4.36 -23.17
N GLY A 62 -24.58 -3.79 -24.16
CA GLY A 62 -24.85 -2.47 -24.71
C GLY A 62 -24.57 -2.43 -26.21
N THR A 63 -24.90 -1.30 -26.85
CA THR A 63 -24.59 -1.11 -28.27
C THR A 63 -23.54 -0.02 -28.41
N PHE A 64 -22.40 -0.33 -29.01
CA PHE A 64 -21.35 0.63 -29.33
C PHE A 64 -21.15 0.65 -30.85
N ASN A 65 -21.32 1.82 -31.47
CA ASN A 65 -21.30 2.00 -32.93
C ASN A 65 -22.19 1.00 -33.69
N GLY A 66 -23.43 0.81 -33.22
CA GLY A 66 -24.41 -0.06 -33.87
C GLY A 66 -24.15 -1.57 -33.71
N LYS A 67 -23.15 -1.97 -32.93
CA LYS A 67 -22.84 -3.37 -32.64
C LYS A 67 -23.06 -3.69 -31.18
N MET A 68 -23.64 -4.86 -30.90
CA MET A 68 -23.81 -5.33 -29.53
C MET A 68 -22.47 -5.72 -28.93
N VAL A 69 -22.21 -5.23 -27.72
CA VAL A 69 -21.01 -5.45 -26.94
C VAL A 69 -21.43 -5.90 -25.55
N ASP A 70 -20.82 -7.00 -25.10
CA ASP A 70 -20.94 -7.49 -23.73
C ASP A 70 -19.70 -7.04 -22.94
N VAL A 71 -19.93 -6.32 -21.84
CA VAL A 71 -18.88 -5.90 -20.90
C VAL A 71 -19.06 -6.70 -19.61
N TYR A 72 -18.01 -7.39 -19.17
CA TYR A 72 -18.01 -8.13 -17.91
C TYR A 72 -17.24 -7.31 -16.86
N GLN A 73 -17.92 -6.89 -15.80
CA GLN A 73 -17.35 -6.09 -14.71
C GLN A 73 -17.00 -6.99 -13.52
N GLY A 74 -15.78 -6.88 -13.00
CA GLY A 74 -15.30 -7.53 -11.77
C GLY A 74 -14.98 -6.52 -10.66
N PHE A 75 -14.56 -7.01 -9.49
CA PHE A 75 -14.13 -6.16 -8.37
C PHE A 75 -12.80 -5.49 -8.68
N TRP A 76 -12.75 -4.16 -8.54
CA TRP A 76 -11.52 -3.38 -8.47
C TRP A 76 -11.56 -2.54 -7.19
N VAL A 77 -10.64 -2.80 -6.26
CA VAL A 77 -10.34 -1.88 -5.16
C VAL A 77 -9.09 -1.11 -5.59
N PRO A 78 -9.17 0.20 -5.88
CA PRO A 78 -7.98 0.99 -6.15
C PRO A 78 -7.19 1.13 -4.84
N MET A 79 -6.23 0.24 -4.63
CA MET A 79 -5.14 0.45 -3.69
C MET A 79 -4.18 1.45 -4.34
N GLY A 80 -3.90 2.57 -3.67
CA GLY A 80 -2.80 3.44 -4.08
C GLY A 80 -1.51 2.61 -4.01
N ILE A 81 -0.86 2.38 -5.15
CA ILE A 81 0.38 1.62 -5.17
C ILE A 81 1.49 2.54 -4.66
N ILE A 82 2.01 2.27 -3.47
CA ILE A 82 3.29 2.81 -3.00
C ILE A 82 4.36 2.05 -3.80
N THR A 83 4.79 2.57 -4.94
CA THR A 83 6.01 2.08 -5.60
C THR A 83 7.15 3.01 -5.26
N ASP A 84 7.75 2.79 -4.10
CA ASP A 84 9.15 3.15 -3.86
C ASP A 84 9.77 2.07 -2.96
N VAL A 85 11.05 1.76 -3.19
CA VAL A 85 11.86 1.04 -2.19
C VAL A 85 12.34 2.11 -1.24
N ASP A 86 11.42 2.59 -0.42
CA ASP A 86 11.69 3.63 0.54
C ASP A 86 12.72 3.09 1.54
N ASN A 87 13.96 3.60 1.48
CA ASN A 87 14.98 3.38 2.51
C ASN A 87 14.65 4.14 3.81
N GLU A 88 13.64 5.02 3.75
CA GLU A 88 13.11 5.78 4.87
C GLU A 88 11.70 5.23 5.20
N PRO A 89 11.42 4.85 6.45
CA PRO A 89 10.16 4.17 6.75
C PRO A 89 8.96 5.12 6.58
N ARG A 90 8.20 4.96 5.48
CA ARG A 90 6.87 5.57 5.32
C ARG A 90 5.84 4.82 6.13
N PHE A 91 5.56 5.35 7.31
CA PHE A 91 4.41 4.95 8.11
C PHE A 91 3.18 5.71 7.61
N ASP A 92 2.67 5.33 6.44
CA ASP A 92 1.47 5.93 5.84
C ASP A 92 0.25 5.64 6.73
N ASN A 93 -0.02 6.49 7.74
CA ASN A 93 -1.20 6.49 8.61
C ASN A 93 -1.62 5.14 9.22
N ALA A 94 -0.77 4.12 9.14
CA ALA A 94 -1.07 2.78 9.58
C ALA A 94 -0.91 2.72 11.10
N LEU A 95 -2.02 2.47 11.80
CA LEU A 95 -2.05 2.36 13.27
C LEU A 95 -1.16 1.23 13.80
N LEU A 96 -0.78 0.27 12.94
CA LEU A 96 0.12 -0.84 13.23
C LEU A 96 0.85 -1.27 11.95
N SER A 97 2.17 -1.16 11.92
CA SER A 97 3.00 -1.55 10.77
C SER A 97 4.41 -1.95 11.21
N ASN A 98 5.15 -2.60 10.32
CA ASN A 98 6.54 -2.97 10.57
C ASN A 98 7.44 -2.66 9.37
N PHE A 99 8.65 -2.19 9.64
CA PHE A 99 9.67 -1.92 8.62
C PHE A 99 11.06 -2.34 9.10
N PRO A 100 11.87 -3.02 8.24
CA PRO A 100 11.51 -3.52 6.91
C PRO A 100 10.51 -4.69 6.97
N ASN A 101 9.73 -4.85 5.90
CA ASN A 101 8.93 -6.03 5.59
C ASN A 101 9.01 -6.27 4.07
N PRO A 102 9.66 -7.34 3.58
CA PRO A 102 10.16 -8.50 4.32
C PRO A 102 11.31 -8.21 5.32
N VAL A 103 11.37 -8.99 6.39
CA VAL A 103 12.35 -8.90 7.47
C VAL A 103 13.54 -9.81 7.19
N SER A 104 14.75 -9.28 7.13
CA SER A 104 15.98 -10.08 7.03
C SER A 104 16.48 -10.54 8.40
N ASN A 105 16.87 -9.58 9.24
CA ASN A 105 17.46 -9.83 10.56
C ASN A 105 16.71 -9.13 11.70
N GLN A 106 16.13 -7.96 11.41
CA GLN A 106 15.49 -7.11 12.40
C GLN A 106 14.39 -6.28 11.74
N THR A 107 13.33 -5.99 12.49
CA THR A 107 12.26 -5.08 12.08
C THR A 107 11.88 -4.17 13.24
N ILE A 108 11.37 -2.99 12.93
CA ILE A 108 10.76 -2.08 13.88
C ILE A 108 9.25 -2.15 13.66
N ILE A 109 8.52 -2.54 14.69
CA ILE A 109 7.07 -2.51 14.70
C ILE A 109 6.64 -1.18 15.31
N ARG A 110 5.99 -0.34 14.50
CA ARG A 110 5.44 0.95 14.89
C ARG A 110 3.94 0.86 15.08
N PHE A 111 3.44 1.44 16.17
CA PHE A 111 2.02 1.57 16.42
C PHE A 111 1.69 2.88 17.15
N GLN A 112 0.41 3.28 17.08
CA GLN A 112 -0.08 4.46 17.78
C GLN A 112 -1.02 4.07 18.92
N VAL A 113 -0.79 4.68 20.08
CA VAL A 113 -1.64 4.57 21.26
C VAL A 113 -2.36 5.91 21.44
N PRO A 114 -3.71 5.96 21.43
CA PRO A 114 -4.44 7.23 21.45
C PRO A 114 -4.45 7.90 22.83
N THR A 115 -4.36 7.12 23.91
CA THR A 115 -4.35 7.58 25.30
C THR A 115 -3.51 6.65 26.15
N PHE A 116 -3.21 7.01 27.40
CA PHE A 116 -2.53 6.11 28.33
C PHE A 116 -3.26 4.76 28.44
N SER A 117 -2.60 3.68 28.02
CA SER A 117 -3.24 2.38 27.82
C SER A 117 -2.34 1.23 28.27
N TYR A 118 -2.96 0.14 28.71
CA TYR A 118 -2.26 -1.15 28.81
C TYR A 118 -2.21 -1.79 27.42
N VAL A 119 -1.00 -2.07 26.94
CA VAL A 119 -0.71 -2.54 25.59
C VAL A 119 0.03 -3.87 25.64
N THR A 120 -0.39 -4.78 24.77
CA THR A 120 0.32 -6.05 24.55
C THR A 120 0.59 -6.23 23.07
N LEU A 121 1.86 -6.47 22.70
CA LEU A 121 2.31 -6.75 21.34
C LEU A 121 2.89 -8.17 21.28
N LYS A 122 2.24 -9.05 20.53
CA LYS A 122 2.61 -10.46 20.40
C LYS A 122 2.85 -10.84 18.95
N VAL A 123 3.81 -11.74 18.74
CA VAL A 123 4.08 -12.38 17.45
C VAL A 123 3.67 -13.85 17.53
N TYR A 124 3.02 -14.32 16.47
CA TYR A 124 2.50 -15.67 16.32
C TYR A 124 3.01 -16.31 15.03
N ASP A 125 3.18 -17.63 15.06
CA ASP A 125 3.34 -18.41 13.84
C ASP A 125 2.00 -18.59 13.10
N VAL A 126 2.03 -19.19 11.91
CA VAL A 126 0.84 -19.44 11.09
C VAL A 126 -0.18 -20.40 11.71
N VAL A 127 0.22 -21.15 12.73
CA VAL A 127 -0.64 -22.09 13.46
C VAL A 127 -1.26 -21.41 14.70
N GLY A 128 -0.80 -20.21 15.05
CA GLY A 128 -1.30 -19.41 16.17
C GLY A 128 -0.53 -19.59 17.47
N ASN A 129 0.65 -20.23 17.45
CA ASN A 129 1.49 -20.32 18.64
C ASN A 129 2.19 -18.99 18.89
N VAL A 130 2.27 -18.55 20.15
CA VAL A 130 3.01 -17.34 20.53
C VAL A 130 4.50 -17.61 20.37
N VAL A 131 5.11 -16.92 19.42
CA VAL A 131 6.55 -16.98 19.12
C VAL A 131 7.33 -16.05 20.05
N LYS A 132 6.81 -14.83 20.25
CA LYS A 132 7.45 -13.78 21.06
C LYS A 132 6.41 -12.82 21.62
N VAL A 133 6.59 -12.41 22.88
CA VAL A 133 5.93 -11.23 23.43
C VAL A 133 6.94 -10.08 23.35
N LEU A 134 6.62 -9.05 22.57
CA LEU A 134 7.53 -7.93 22.29
C LEU A 134 7.32 -6.77 23.26
N PHE A 135 6.08 -6.57 23.69
CA PHE A 135 5.70 -5.57 24.67
C PHE A 135 4.51 -6.07 25.48
N ASP A 136 4.51 -5.84 26.79
CA ASP A 136 3.40 -6.16 27.67
C ASP A 136 3.43 -5.25 28.90
N GLY A 137 2.64 -4.18 28.88
CA GLY A 137 2.69 -3.17 29.92
C GLY A 137 1.93 -1.90 29.58
N TYR A 138 2.07 -0.88 30.44
CA TYR A 138 1.48 0.43 30.19
C TYR A 138 2.32 1.25 29.22
N SER A 139 1.66 1.98 28.32
CA SER A 139 2.27 2.87 27.36
C SER A 139 1.53 4.21 27.32
N ASP A 140 2.29 5.30 27.26
CA ASP A 140 1.75 6.65 27.10
C ASP A 140 1.14 6.85 25.71
N SER A 141 0.28 7.86 25.59
CA SER A 141 -0.28 8.27 24.31
C SER A 141 0.82 8.71 23.33
N GLY A 142 0.72 8.30 22.07
CA GLY A 142 1.66 8.69 21.03
C GLY A 142 2.06 7.52 20.14
N ILE A 143 3.10 7.75 19.33
CA ILE A 143 3.71 6.75 18.48
C ILE A 143 4.74 5.97 19.30
N GLN A 144 4.70 4.64 19.19
CA GLN A 144 5.59 3.72 19.87
C GLN A 144 6.30 2.84 18.85
N ASP A 145 7.60 2.62 19.08
CA ASP A 145 8.45 1.76 18.26
C ASP A 145 8.99 0.60 19.10
N VAL A 146 8.79 -0.63 18.63
CA VAL A 146 9.32 -1.83 19.27
C VAL A 146 10.18 -2.59 18.26
N SER A 147 11.46 -2.76 18.61
CA SER A 147 12.40 -3.48 17.77
C SER A 147 12.34 -4.99 18.04
N TRP A 148 12.37 -5.79 16.98
CA TRP A 148 12.44 -7.24 17.07
C TRP A 148 13.54 -7.80 16.16
N ASP A 149 14.40 -8.63 16.74
CA ASP A 149 15.56 -9.28 16.12
C ASP A 149 15.25 -10.67 15.54
N THR A 150 13.97 -10.96 15.30
CA THR A 150 13.49 -12.26 14.78
C THR A 150 13.83 -13.47 15.66
N ARG A 151 14.10 -13.27 16.96
CA ARG A 151 14.26 -14.36 17.93
C ARG A 151 12.95 -14.67 18.66
N GLY A 152 12.69 -15.96 18.86
CA GLY A 152 11.58 -16.43 19.66
C GLY A 152 11.82 -16.26 21.17
N ASN A 153 10.87 -16.75 21.97
CA ASN A 153 11.00 -16.78 23.44
C ASN A 153 12.18 -17.65 23.93
N THR A 154 12.60 -18.63 23.15
CA THR A 154 13.75 -19.49 23.44
C THR A 154 15.11 -18.81 23.20
N GLY A 155 15.12 -17.61 22.62
CA GLY A 155 16.34 -16.92 22.17
C GLY A 155 16.90 -17.46 20.84
N LEU A 156 16.30 -18.51 20.28
CA LEU A 156 16.63 -19.00 18.96
C LEU A 156 15.93 -18.19 17.87
N GLU A 157 16.58 -18.09 16.73
CA GLU A 157 16.03 -17.48 15.53
C GLU A 157 14.84 -18.28 14.99
N VAL A 158 13.78 -17.56 14.61
CA VAL A 158 12.54 -18.17 14.07
C VAL A 158 12.72 -18.44 12.57
N SER A 159 12.20 -19.53 12.00
CA SER A 159 12.42 -19.87 10.58
C SER A 159 11.88 -18.82 9.60
N SER A 160 12.40 -18.80 8.35
CA SER A 160 11.80 -18.02 7.26
C SER A 160 10.33 -18.41 7.05
N GLY A 161 9.48 -17.43 6.73
CA GLY A 161 8.04 -17.65 6.55
C GLY A 161 7.20 -16.46 6.97
N SER A 162 5.88 -16.63 6.91
CA SER A 162 4.91 -15.61 7.33
C SER A 162 4.62 -15.71 8.81
N TYR A 163 4.50 -14.56 9.47
CA TYR A 163 4.17 -14.44 10.88
C TYR A 163 3.06 -13.40 11.06
N LEU A 164 2.18 -13.64 12.02
CA LEU A 164 1.15 -12.69 12.43
C LEU A 164 1.66 -11.93 13.65
N TYR A 165 1.42 -10.63 13.72
CA TYR A 165 1.56 -9.88 14.96
C TYR A 165 0.27 -9.16 15.33
N GLU A 166 0.02 -9.11 16.64
CA GLU A 166 -1.19 -8.58 17.22
C GLU A 166 -0.85 -7.52 18.27
N LEU A 167 -1.45 -6.36 18.12
CA LEU A 167 -1.46 -5.29 19.11
C LEU A 167 -2.82 -5.28 19.79
N SER A 168 -2.85 -5.49 21.10
CA SER A 168 -4.05 -5.28 21.92
C SER A 168 -3.87 -4.04 22.77
N VAL A 169 -4.82 -3.11 22.72
CA VAL A 169 -4.79 -1.84 23.44
C VAL A 169 -6.02 -1.75 24.34
N ASN A 170 -5.78 -1.60 25.64
CA ASN A 170 -6.79 -1.42 26.68
C ASN A 170 -6.59 -0.05 27.33
N PRO A 171 -7.34 0.99 26.91
CA PRO A 171 -7.27 2.32 27.50
C PRO A 171 -7.48 2.29 29.01
N ALA A 172 -6.63 3.01 29.75
CA ALA A 172 -6.87 3.24 31.16
C ALA A 172 -8.07 4.17 31.31
N GLN A 173 -9.09 3.73 32.05
CA GLN A 173 -10.26 4.57 32.30
C GLN A 173 -9.88 5.65 33.31
N MET A 174 -9.57 6.86 32.83
CA MET A 174 -9.44 8.03 33.68
C MET A 174 -10.80 8.72 33.81
N ALA A 175 -11.14 9.16 35.02
CA ALA A 175 -12.42 9.80 35.30
C ALA A 175 -12.61 11.06 34.45
N GLY A 176 -13.53 11.00 33.47
CA GLY A 176 -13.89 12.14 32.61
C GLY A 176 -13.30 12.14 31.20
N GLU A 177 -12.48 11.15 30.82
CA GLU A 177 -11.77 11.13 29.53
C GLU A 177 -12.24 9.98 28.61
N SER A 178 -12.91 10.36 27.51
CA SER A 178 -13.16 9.64 26.24
C SER A 178 -13.64 8.17 26.23
N ASP A 179 -14.73 7.90 25.49
CA ASP A 179 -15.33 6.58 25.18
C ASP A 179 -14.43 5.65 24.31
N ILE A 180 -13.11 5.68 24.47
CA ILE A 180 -12.22 4.82 23.69
C ILE A 180 -12.35 3.39 24.20
N LYS A 181 -12.99 2.54 23.38
CA LYS A 181 -13.14 1.11 23.66
C LYS A 181 -11.81 0.39 23.44
N PRO A 182 -11.54 -0.70 24.18
CA PRO A 182 -10.46 -1.61 23.87
C PRO A 182 -10.53 -2.09 22.42
N TYR A 183 -9.38 -2.22 21.78
CA TYR A 183 -9.29 -2.68 20.39
C TYR A 183 -8.06 -3.55 20.16
N THR A 184 -8.13 -4.36 19.11
CA THR A 184 -7.04 -5.24 18.68
C THR A 184 -6.77 -5.02 17.21
N LEU A 185 -5.51 -4.79 16.86
CA LEU A 185 -5.03 -4.69 15.49
C LEU A 185 -4.13 -5.88 15.18
N ARG A 186 -4.18 -6.34 13.93
CA ARG A 186 -3.40 -7.48 13.46
C ARG A 186 -2.79 -7.15 12.12
N ASN A 187 -1.55 -7.59 11.90
CA ASN A 187 -0.89 -7.44 10.62
C ASN A 187 0.10 -8.59 10.41
N ILE A 188 0.52 -8.82 9.17
CA ILE A 188 1.38 -9.93 8.76
C ILE A 188 2.75 -9.38 8.39
N MET A 189 3.80 -10.11 8.79
CA MET A 189 5.15 -9.88 8.32
C MET A 189 5.73 -11.15 7.71
N VAL A 190 6.64 -10.97 6.76
CA VAL A 190 7.37 -12.07 6.12
C VAL A 190 8.81 -12.00 6.57
N ILE A 191 9.35 -13.11 7.07
CA ILE A 191 10.77 -13.25 7.44
C ILE A 191 11.48 -14.02 6.33
N THR A 192 12.55 -13.44 5.81
CA THR A 192 13.37 -14.00 4.73
C THR A 192 14.81 -14.13 5.20
N ARG A 193 15.37 -15.34 5.12
CA ARG A 193 16.78 -15.63 5.34
C ARG A 193 17.33 -16.41 4.17
#